data_AF-A0A1E8UFE5-F1
#
_entry.id   AF-A0A1E8UFE5-F1
#
_cell.length_a   1.000
_cell.length_b   1.000
_cell.length_c   1.000
_cell.angle_alpha   90.00
_cell.angle_beta   90.00
_cell.angle_gamma   90.00
#
_symmetry.space_group_name_H-M   'P 1'
#
loop_
_entity.id
_entity.type
_entity.pdbx_description
1 polymer ?
#
loop_
_entity_poly.entity_id
_entity_poly.type
_entity_poly.pdbx_seq_one_letter_code
_entity_poly.pdbx_strand_id
1 'polypeptide(L)'
;MVAEMSRTRTAVFRLLVGAAAVLVVSAVVMALLGTGSGALRWPWAGNNQMGPSQLSATPTGPRVPPGDVQVSGTLGPDYRADALGRPVNGMAGVDTSSISPGGGLGPDGHDWRSMGPGQLMVPQANLVIPVVDRGIVTDGSGGRSMDLPVSFQAGWLRESAKITAAAGTTVVAGHVNWSDGSWAPMSNLYNTSAGMEVYLTDRSGKLTSWRVTDRTEIPQSELADRVALTDTSGPRRLVLITCKGRQNADGSITFTDNWAVTAEPL
;
A
#
# COMPACT_ATOMS: atom_id res chain seq x y z
N MET A 1 -56.71 -38.99 -32.70
CA MET A 1 -56.36 -40.43 -32.64
C MET A 1 -55.93 -40.86 -34.04
N VAL A 2 -54.74 -41.46 -34.15
CA VAL A 2 -54.19 -42.28 -35.27
C VAL A 2 -53.91 -41.62 -36.64
N ALA A 3 -52.65 -41.80 -37.10
CA ALA A 3 -52.11 -41.85 -38.49
C ALA A 3 -52.33 -40.62 -39.40
N GLU A 4 -51.59 -40.33 -40.49
CA GLU A 4 -50.82 -41.14 -41.42
C GLU A 4 -49.94 -40.24 -42.34
N MET A 5 -49.08 -40.89 -43.13
CA MET A 5 -48.16 -40.43 -44.18
C MET A 5 -48.80 -39.50 -45.24
N SER A 6 -48.07 -38.67 -46.02
CA SER A 6 -47.33 -39.05 -47.25
C SER A 6 -47.08 -37.75 -48.06
N ARG A 7 -45.83 -37.34 -48.37
CA ARG A 7 -45.03 -37.56 -49.62
C ARG A 7 -45.63 -37.06 -50.95
N THR A 8 -44.88 -36.14 -51.61
CA THR A 8 -44.51 -36.11 -53.07
C THR A 8 -43.29 -35.15 -53.22
N ARG A 9 -42.03 -35.47 -53.63
CA ARG A 9 -41.43 -36.02 -54.89
C ARG A 9 -41.75 -35.13 -56.12
N THR A 10 -40.87 -34.64 -57.02
CA THR A 10 -39.50 -34.98 -57.48
C THR A 10 -39.04 -33.91 -58.50
N ALA A 11 -37.74 -33.58 -58.61
CA ALA A 11 -37.01 -33.58 -59.90
C ALA A 11 -35.50 -33.31 -59.71
N VAL A 12 -34.72 -34.15 -60.38
CA VAL A 12 -33.26 -34.24 -60.43
C VAL A 12 -32.78 -33.53 -61.69
N PHE A 13 -31.64 -32.82 -61.65
CA PHE A 13 -30.77 -32.68 -62.83
C PHE A 13 -29.29 -32.70 -62.40
N ARG A 14 -28.49 -33.45 -63.18
CA ARG A 14 -27.08 -33.78 -62.94
C ARG A 14 -26.14 -32.84 -63.71
N LEU A 15 -24.92 -32.75 -63.16
CA LEU A 15 -23.60 -32.81 -63.82
C LEU A 15 -22.94 -31.57 -64.48
N LEU A 16 -21.66 -31.40 -64.08
CA LEU A 16 -20.44 -31.04 -64.85
C LEU A 16 -19.79 -29.66 -64.62
N VAL A 17 -18.50 -29.73 -64.18
CA VAL A 17 -17.26 -29.09 -64.71
C VAL A 17 -17.30 -27.56 -64.89
N GLY A 18 -16.33 -26.73 -64.50
CA GLY A 18 -14.94 -26.83 -64.06
C GLY A 18 -14.30 -25.41 -64.17
N ALA A 19 -12.99 -25.31 -63.90
CA ALA A 19 -12.10 -24.15 -64.07
C ALA A 19 -12.30 -22.98 -63.06
N ALA A 20 -11.37 -22.66 -62.16
CA ALA A 20 -9.96 -22.21 -62.27
C ALA A 20 -9.81 -20.68 -62.16
N ALA A 21 -9.18 -20.21 -61.07
CA ALA A 21 -8.34 -19.02 -60.91
C ALA A 21 -7.99 -18.91 -59.41
N VAL A 22 -6.88 -19.47 -58.92
CA VAL A 22 -5.52 -18.90 -58.90
C VAL A 22 -5.50 -17.47 -58.34
N LEU A 23 -5.16 -17.35 -57.05
CA LEU A 23 -4.23 -16.32 -56.59
C LEU A 23 -3.30 -16.94 -55.54
N VAL A 24 -2.05 -17.03 -55.98
CA VAL A 24 -0.86 -17.49 -55.29
C VAL A 24 -0.42 -16.38 -54.34
N VAL A 25 -0.13 -16.72 -53.09
CA VAL A 25 1.06 -16.18 -52.42
C VAL A 25 1.73 -17.32 -51.66
N SER A 26 2.87 -17.73 -52.21
CA SER A 26 3.73 -18.78 -51.72
C SER A 26 4.40 -18.41 -50.40
N ALA A 27 4.64 -19.45 -49.60
CA ALA A 27 5.48 -19.46 -48.43
C ALA A 27 6.94 -19.09 -48.75
N VAL A 28 7.59 -18.43 -47.78
CA VAL A 28 9.00 -18.68 -47.49
C VAL A 28 9.12 -18.93 -45.99
N VAL A 29 9.20 -20.20 -45.64
CA VAL A 29 9.85 -20.65 -44.42
C VAL A 29 11.29 -20.96 -44.80
N MET A 30 12.24 -20.20 -44.26
CA MET A 30 13.59 -20.70 -44.04
C MET A 30 13.90 -20.57 -42.56
N ALA A 31 13.96 -21.73 -41.92
CA ALA A 31 14.51 -21.90 -40.59
C ALA A 31 16.01 -21.63 -40.62
N LEU A 32 16.48 -20.73 -39.77
CA LEU A 32 17.85 -20.72 -39.28
C LEU A 32 17.81 -20.83 -37.77
N LEU A 33 18.47 -21.89 -37.30
CA LEU A 33 18.63 -22.30 -35.91
C LEU A 33 19.26 -21.15 -35.10
N GLY A 34 18.53 -20.71 -34.09
CA GLY A 34 19.02 -19.79 -33.06
C GLY A 34 18.24 -20.03 -31.78
N THR A 35 18.76 -20.89 -30.92
CA THR A 35 18.30 -21.08 -29.54
C THR A 35 18.26 -19.72 -28.83
N GLY A 36 17.09 -19.25 -28.44
CA GLY A 36 16.94 -18.01 -27.70
C GLY A 36 15.54 -17.84 -27.13
N SER A 37 15.37 -18.19 -25.86
CA SER A 37 14.18 -17.94 -25.07
C SER A 37 13.87 -16.44 -25.01
N GLY A 38 12.88 -15.98 -25.78
CA GLY A 38 12.40 -14.60 -25.78
C GLY A 38 11.41 -14.35 -24.65
N ALA A 39 11.91 -14.18 -23.43
CA ALA A 39 11.15 -13.58 -22.35
C ALA A 39 10.89 -12.10 -22.67
N LEU A 40 9.65 -11.64 -22.44
CA LEU A 40 9.29 -10.21 -22.42
C LEU A 40 10.21 -9.48 -21.44
N ARG A 41 11.14 -8.68 -21.97
CA ARG A 41 12.12 -7.90 -21.20
C ARG A 41 11.50 -6.58 -20.76
N TRP A 42 11.37 -6.38 -19.46
CA TRP A 42 11.12 -5.07 -18.84
C TRP A 42 12.46 -4.31 -18.74
N PRO A 43 12.53 -3.01 -19.06
CA PRO A 43 13.79 -2.29 -19.13
C PRO A 43 14.18 -1.74 -17.75
N TRP A 44 14.66 -2.60 -16.86
CA TRP A 44 15.58 -2.18 -15.78
C TRP A 44 16.41 -3.36 -15.24
N ALA A 45 16.87 -4.25 -16.13
CA ALA A 45 17.97 -5.15 -15.80
C ALA A 45 19.30 -4.44 -16.07
N GLY A 46 19.73 -3.63 -15.10
CA GLY A 46 21.04 -2.99 -15.09
C GLY A 46 21.60 -3.02 -13.67
N ASN A 47 22.53 -3.95 -13.42
CA ASN A 47 23.35 -3.96 -12.22
C ASN A 47 24.09 -2.63 -12.10
N ASN A 48 23.70 -1.80 -11.14
CA ASN A 48 24.59 -0.89 -10.44
C ASN A 48 24.06 -0.76 -9.02
N GLN A 49 24.72 -1.46 -8.10
CA GLN A 49 24.52 -1.24 -6.68
C GLN A 49 24.96 0.19 -6.36
N MET A 50 24.03 1.01 -5.90
CA MET A 50 24.36 2.20 -5.10
C MET A 50 24.02 1.86 -3.66
N GLY A 51 25.00 1.33 -2.93
CA GLY A 51 25.01 1.46 -1.47
C GLY A 51 25.57 2.84 -1.11
N PRO A 52 25.26 3.39 0.08
CA PRO A 52 26.37 3.96 0.84
C PRO A 52 26.18 4.06 2.36
N SER A 53 27.24 3.71 3.07
CA SER A 53 27.71 4.34 4.30
C SER A 53 28.16 5.81 4.08
N GLN A 54 27.37 6.65 3.39
CA GLN A 54 27.76 8.04 3.02
C GLN A 54 26.62 9.07 2.97
N LEU A 55 25.52 8.92 3.70
CA LEU A 55 24.57 10.03 3.85
C LEU A 55 25.06 11.03 4.91
N SER A 56 26.02 11.85 4.52
CA SER A 56 26.15 13.23 5.03
C SER A 56 25.54 14.15 3.98
N ALA A 57 24.23 14.35 4.05
CA ALA A 57 23.56 15.44 3.37
C ALA A 57 22.71 16.18 4.40
N THR A 58 23.08 17.43 4.66
CA THR A 58 22.32 18.34 5.53
C THR A 58 21.06 18.79 4.78
N PRO A 59 19.85 18.65 5.34
CA PRO A 59 18.64 19.17 4.71
C PRO A 59 18.70 20.70 4.64
N THR A 60 18.68 21.28 3.44
CA THR A 60 18.47 22.71 3.21
C THR A 60 16.98 22.99 3.07
N GLY A 61 16.26 22.88 4.18
CA GLY A 61 14.88 23.36 4.32
C GLY A 61 14.79 24.42 5.42
N PRO A 62 13.76 25.27 5.43
CA PRO A 62 13.55 26.24 6.50
C PRO A 62 13.53 25.52 7.86
N ARG A 63 14.29 26.07 8.81
CA ARG A 63 14.53 25.50 10.15
C ARG A 63 13.23 25.54 10.96
N VAL A 64 12.62 24.37 11.19
CA VAL A 64 11.44 24.21 12.04
C VAL A 64 11.84 24.46 13.51
N PRO A 65 11.01 25.13 14.33
CA PRO A 65 11.34 25.42 15.73
C PRO A 65 11.55 24.14 16.57
N PRO A 66 12.30 24.20 17.68
CA PRO A 66 12.72 23.02 18.46
C PRO A 66 11.63 22.28 19.28
N GLY A 67 10.34 22.40 18.94
CA GLY A 67 9.23 21.84 19.74
C GLY A 67 8.63 20.54 19.20
N ASP A 68 8.62 20.34 17.89
CA ASP A 68 7.60 19.53 17.25
C ASP A 68 8.07 18.14 16.82
N VAL A 69 7.22 17.15 17.06
CA VAL A 69 7.41 15.77 16.59
C VAL A 69 6.90 15.69 15.17
N GLN A 70 7.80 15.50 14.20
CA GLN A 70 7.39 15.23 12.82
C GLN A 70 7.04 13.75 12.64
N VAL A 71 6.13 13.47 11.72
CA VAL A 71 6.06 12.15 11.07
C VAL A 71 6.67 12.34 9.69
N SER A 72 7.98 12.17 9.63
CA SER A 72 8.79 12.22 8.43
C SER A 72 9.77 11.05 8.52
N GLY A 73 9.97 10.34 7.42
CA GLY A 73 10.82 9.16 7.40
C GLY A 73 11.67 9.14 6.14
N THR A 74 12.96 8.89 6.31
CA THR A 74 13.79 8.41 5.21
C THR A 74 13.57 6.91 5.11
N LEU A 75 13.35 6.37 3.90
CA LEU A 75 13.26 4.93 3.70
C LEU A 75 14.58 4.32 4.21
N GLY A 76 14.51 3.53 5.28
CA GLY A 76 15.66 2.82 5.85
C GLY A 76 16.15 1.72 4.90
N PRO A 77 16.87 0.68 5.38
CA PRO A 77 17.08 -0.54 4.62
C PRO A 77 15.75 -1.28 4.46
N ASP A 78 14.84 -0.70 3.70
CA ASP A 78 13.47 -1.14 3.56
C ASP A 78 13.34 -2.03 2.34
N TYR A 79 12.45 -3.00 2.46
CA TYR A 79 12.33 -4.09 1.51
C TYR A 79 11.64 -3.63 0.22
N ARG A 80 11.80 -4.44 -0.84
CA ARG A 80 11.08 -4.26 -2.11
C ARG A 80 9.74 -4.98 -2.06
N ALA A 81 8.79 -4.54 -2.86
CA ALA A 81 7.55 -5.28 -3.10
C ALA A 81 7.69 -6.30 -4.23
N ASP A 82 6.84 -7.33 -4.25
CA ASP A 82 6.57 -8.08 -5.49
C ASP A 82 5.72 -7.27 -6.46
N ALA A 83 5.49 -7.87 -7.62
CA ALA A 83 4.60 -7.34 -8.65
C ALA A 83 3.14 -7.11 -8.18
N LEU A 84 2.74 -7.61 -7.00
CA LEU A 84 1.41 -7.43 -6.43
C LEU A 84 1.42 -6.44 -5.25
N GLY A 85 2.53 -5.73 -5.00
CA GLY A 85 2.63 -4.78 -3.88
C GLY A 85 2.78 -5.45 -2.52
N ARG A 86 3.04 -6.76 -2.48
CA ARG A 86 3.27 -7.52 -1.25
C ARG A 86 4.76 -7.53 -0.91
N PRO A 87 5.13 -7.61 0.37
CA PRO A 87 6.53 -7.63 0.73
C PRO A 87 7.23 -8.94 0.32
N VAL A 88 8.52 -8.88 -0.10
CA VAL A 88 9.24 -10.07 -0.62
C VAL A 88 10.64 -10.36 -0.06
N ASN A 89 11.33 -9.42 0.58
CA ASN A 89 12.70 -9.64 1.08
C ASN A 89 12.80 -9.41 2.59
N GLY A 90 13.72 -10.12 3.27
CA GLY A 90 14.06 -9.98 4.71
C GLY A 90 12.93 -10.18 5.73
N MET A 91 11.88 -10.87 5.32
CA MET A 91 10.73 -11.26 6.13
C MET A 91 10.78 -12.72 6.59
N ALA A 92 11.96 -13.31 6.74
CA ALA A 92 12.06 -14.69 7.21
C ALA A 92 11.38 -14.83 8.58
N GLY A 93 10.27 -15.58 8.64
CA GLY A 93 9.45 -15.74 9.85
C GLY A 93 8.32 -14.72 10.04
N VAL A 94 8.08 -13.81 9.09
CA VAL A 94 6.93 -12.88 9.11
C VAL A 94 5.77 -13.52 8.33
N ASP A 95 4.62 -13.63 8.97
CA ASP A 95 3.39 -14.06 8.30
C ASP A 95 2.84 -12.93 7.43
N THR A 96 3.09 -13.02 6.12
CA THR A 96 2.63 -12.02 5.15
C THR A 96 1.17 -12.18 4.78
N SER A 97 0.53 -13.29 5.16
CA SER A 97 -0.88 -13.54 4.84
C SER A 97 -1.83 -12.64 5.62
N SER A 98 -1.34 -12.02 6.70
CA SER A 98 -2.04 -11.03 7.51
C SER A 98 -1.60 -9.59 7.23
N ILE A 99 -0.93 -9.33 6.10
CA ILE A 99 -0.46 -7.99 5.73
C ILE A 99 -1.03 -7.64 4.36
N SER A 100 -1.81 -6.56 4.30
CA SER A 100 -2.38 -6.11 3.02
C SER A 100 -1.29 -5.63 2.07
N PRO A 101 -1.44 -5.83 0.76
CA PRO A 101 -0.64 -5.11 -0.23
C PRO A 101 -0.98 -3.61 -0.19
N GLY A 102 -0.06 -2.76 -0.63
CA GLY A 102 -0.36 -1.34 -0.82
C GLY A 102 -1.13 -1.03 -2.11
N GLY A 103 -1.59 0.22 -2.24
CA GLY A 103 -2.23 0.73 -3.45
C GLY A 103 -3.68 0.28 -3.65
N GLY A 104 -4.34 -0.23 -2.61
CA GLY A 104 -5.71 -0.71 -2.68
C GLY A 104 -5.89 -2.03 -3.43
N LEU A 105 -4.78 -2.73 -3.73
CA LEU A 105 -4.78 -3.98 -4.49
C LEU A 105 -5.05 -5.21 -3.62
N GLY A 106 -6.15 -5.25 -2.88
CA GLY A 106 -6.51 -6.46 -2.13
C GLY A 106 -7.94 -6.42 -1.65
N PRO A 107 -8.76 -7.46 -1.86
CA PRO A 107 -9.94 -7.70 -1.06
C PRO A 107 -9.51 -8.59 0.09
N ASP A 108 -9.52 -8.04 1.29
CA ASP A 108 -8.84 -8.76 2.36
C ASP A 108 -9.72 -9.84 2.98
N GLY A 109 -11.06 -9.68 2.94
CA GLY A 109 -11.98 -10.62 3.58
C GLY A 109 -11.66 -10.88 5.07
N HIS A 110 -10.77 -10.06 5.65
CA HIS A 110 -10.22 -10.23 6.97
C HIS A 110 -11.31 -9.85 7.97
N ASP A 111 -11.71 -10.82 8.79
CA ASP A 111 -12.63 -10.59 9.91
C ASP A 111 -11.82 -9.99 11.06
N TRP A 112 -12.22 -8.82 11.56
CA TRP A 112 -11.58 -8.20 12.71
C TRP A 112 -11.57 -9.12 13.94
N ARG A 113 -12.51 -10.09 14.02
CA ARG A 113 -12.54 -11.11 15.09
C ARG A 113 -11.35 -12.05 15.06
N SER A 114 -10.66 -12.15 13.92
CA SER A 114 -9.46 -12.96 13.74
C SER A 114 -8.16 -12.19 13.98
N MET A 115 -8.24 -10.90 14.34
CA MET A 115 -7.06 -10.09 14.61
C MET A 115 -6.22 -10.67 15.74
N GLY A 116 -4.94 -10.85 15.46
CA GLY A 116 -3.92 -11.13 16.45
C GLY A 116 -3.52 -9.89 17.26
N PRO A 117 -2.66 -10.06 18.27
CA PRO A 117 -2.10 -8.94 19.02
C PRO A 117 -1.28 -7.99 18.13
N GLY A 118 -1.36 -6.69 18.42
CA GLY A 118 -0.59 -5.66 17.74
C GLY A 118 -0.91 -5.55 16.25
N GLN A 119 -2.17 -5.34 15.90
CA GLN A 119 -2.62 -5.19 14.51
C GLN A 119 -3.55 -4.00 14.36
N LEU A 120 -3.42 -3.31 13.23
CA LEU A 120 -4.32 -2.29 12.75
C LEU A 120 -5.09 -2.85 11.57
N MET A 121 -6.41 -2.69 11.56
CA MET A 121 -7.28 -3.07 10.45
C MET A 121 -8.28 -1.95 10.12
N VAL A 122 -8.44 -1.69 8.83
CA VAL A 122 -9.51 -0.86 8.26
C VAL A 122 -10.14 -1.65 7.10
N PRO A 123 -11.19 -2.44 7.36
CA PRO A 123 -11.70 -3.41 6.39
C PRO A 123 -12.11 -2.75 5.08
N GLN A 124 -12.85 -1.63 5.15
CA GLN A 124 -13.35 -0.90 3.99
C GLN A 124 -12.24 -0.23 3.16
N ALA A 125 -11.05 -0.04 3.74
CA ALA A 125 -9.90 0.51 3.06
C ALA A 125 -8.92 -0.57 2.55
N ASN A 126 -9.19 -1.85 2.85
CA ASN A 126 -8.31 -2.99 2.60
C ASN A 126 -6.95 -2.82 3.29
N LEU A 127 -6.96 -2.46 4.58
CA LEU A 127 -5.75 -2.33 5.38
C LEU A 127 -5.78 -3.32 6.53
N VAL A 128 -4.74 -4.13 6.64
CA VAL A 128 -4.34 -4.95 7.76
C VAL A 128 -2.83 -4.88 7.83
N ILE A 129 -2.30 -4.43 8.97
CA ILE A 129 -0.87 -4.25 9.16
C ILE A 129 -0.48 -4.50 10.62
N PRO A 130 0.65 -5.17 10.89
CA PRO A 130 1.22 -5.26 12.23
C PRO A 130 1.55 -3.87 12.79
N VAL A 131 1.31 -3.70 14.08
CA VAL A 131 1.63 -2.49 14.84
C VAL A 131 2.70 -2.81 15.88
N VAL A 132 3.80 -2.07 15.85
CA VAL A 132 4.92 -2.20 16.79
C VAL A 132 5.12 -0.92 17.59
N ASP A 133 5.69 -1.01 18.79
CA ASP A 133 5.98 0.16 19.59
C ASP A 133 7.14 0.96 18.99
N ARG A 134 6.93 2.26 18.79
CA ARG A 134 7.95 3.19 18.32
C ARG A 134 7.93 4.45 19.16
N GLY A 135 8.97 5.26 19.09
CA GLY A 135 9.01 6.50 19.86
C GLY A 135 9.57 7.65 19.07
N ILE A 136 9.98 8.69 19.79
CA ILE A 136 10.58 9.87 19.18
C ILE A 136 12.08 9.69 19.08
N VAL A 137 12.64 9.99 17.90
CA VAL A 137 14.08 10.12 17.65
C VAL A 137 14.44 11.58 17.41
N THR A 138 15.66 11.94 17.77
CA THR A 138 16.19 13.30 17.58
C THR A 138 17.37 13.24 16.61
N ASP A 139 17.37 14.08 15.59
CA ASP A 139 18.47 14.17 14.63
C ASP A 139 19.64 15.01 15.18
N GLY A 140 20.76 15.03 14.45
CA GLY A 140 21.95 15.80 14.84
C GLY A 140 21.78 17.33 14.86
N SER A 141 20.67 17.84 14.32
CA SER A 141 20.28 19.26 14.34
C SER A 141 19.31 19.61 15.47
N GLY A 142 18.83 18.61 16.23
CA GLY A 142 17.84 18.76 17.29
C GLY A 142 16.39 18.61 16.83
N GLY A 143 16.15 18.29 15.55
CA GLY A 143 14.82 17.98 15.03
C GLY A 143 14.28 16.68 15.60
N ARG A 144 13.00 16.65 15.99
CA ARG A 144 12.36 15.48 16.59
C ARG A 144 11.39 14.85 15.58
N SER A 145 11.44 13.54 15.42
CA SER A 145 10.54 12.80 14.53
C SER A 145 10.12 11.47 15.14
N MET A 146 8.98 10.94 14.71
CA MET A 146 8.56 9.60 15.03
C MET A 146 9.42 8.59 14.28
N ASP A 147 9.94 7.61 15.01
CA ASP A 147 10.70 6.49 14.50
C ASP A 147 9.78 5.52 13.74
N LEU A 148 9.67 5.64 12.42
CA LEU A 148 8.85 4.72 11.62
C LEU A 148 9.51 3.33 11.53
N PRO A 149 8.75 2.22 11.62
CA PRO A 149 9.28 0.88 11.40
C PRO A 149 9.38 0.60 9.89
N VAL A 150 9.84 -0.60 9.52
CA VAL A 150 9.86 -1.09 8.13
C VAL A 150 8.48 -1.00 7.46
N SER A 151 8.43 -0.86 6.13
CA SER A 151 7.21 -0.55 5.37
C SER A 151 6.05 -1.56 5.53
N PHE A 152 6.29 -2.82 5.90
CA PHE A 152 5.22 -3.78 6.23
C PHE A 152 4.68 -3.64 7.66
N GLN A 153 5.12 -2.65 8.44
CA GLN A 153 4.67 -2.40 9.81
C GLN A 153 4.20 -0.96 9.97
N ALA A 154 3.31 -0.75 10.93
CA ALA A 154 3.00 0.57 11.47
C ALA A 154 3.58 0.70 12.88
N GLY A 155 3.97 1.90 13.27
CA GLY A 155 4.43 2.23 14.60
C GLY A 155 3.30 2.84 15.41
N TRP A 156 3.05 2.38 16.64
CA TRP A 156 2.34 3.16 17.65
C TRP A 156 3.34 4.06 18.37
N LEU A 157 3.04 5.35 18.47
CA LEU A 157 3.89 6.33 19.16
C LEU A 157 3.75 6.15 20.69
N ARG A 158 4.81 5.69 21.36
CA ARG A 158 4.83 5.42 22.81
C ARG A 158 4.53 6.65 23.67
N GLU A 159 4.84 7.83 23.15
CA GLU A 159 4.59 9.13 23.79
C GLU A 159 3.14 9.62 23.58
N SER A 160 2.37 8.95 22.71
CA SER A 160 0.92 9.16 22.57
C SER A 160 0.14 8.32 23.59
N ALA A 161 -1.19 8.48 23.63
CA ALA A 161 -2.03 7.67 24.50
C ALA A 161 -1.88 6.17 24.15
N LYS A 162 -1.96 5.31 25.18
CA LYS A 162 -2.03 3.86 24.98
C LYS A 162 -3.25 3.53 24.14
N ILE A 163 -3.15 2.52 23.28
CA ILE A 163 -4.26 1.99 22.47
C ILE A 163 -5.54 1.79 23.31
N THR A 164 -5.38 1.26 24.53
CA THR A 164 -6.50 0.96 25.44
C THR A 164 -6.83 2.08 26.43
N ALA A 165 -6.21 3.25 26.30
CA ALA A 165 -6.46 4.39 27.19
C ALA A 165 -7.92 4.87 27.04
N ALA A 166 -8.49 5.40 28.12
CA ALA A 166 -9.84 5.95 28.12
C ALA A 166 -9.91 7.43 27.68
N ALA A 167 -8.77 8.08 27.49
CA ALA A 167 -8.61 9.49 27.16
C ALA A 167 -7.31 9.70 26.37
N GLY A 168 -7.18 10.85 25.71
CA GLY A 168 -6.00 11.20 24.92
C GLY A 168 -6.01 10.68 23.49
N THR A 169 -5.02 11.13 22.73
CA THR A 169 -4.84 10.79 21.32
C THR A 169 -3.87 9.62 21.21
N THR A 170 -4.32 8.50 20.64
CA THR A 170 -3.46 7.40 20.21
C THR A 170 -2.98 7.69 18.80
N VAL A 171 -1.67 7.62 18.55
CA VAL A 171 -1.08 7.89 17.22
C VAL A 171 -0.45 6.62 16.66
N VAL A 172 -0.82 6.27 15.42
CA VAL A 172 -0.22 5.18 14.65
C VAL A 172 0.24 5.71 13.29
N ALA A 173 1.48 5.42 12.89
CA ALA A 173 2.03 5.90 11.64
C ALA A 173 2.88 4.86 10.91
N GLY A 174 2.98 4.97 9.58
CA GLY A 174 3.83 4.07 8.79
C GLY A 174 4.07 4.56 7.36
N HIS A 175 5.01 3.91 6.68
CA HIS A 175 5.45 4.33 5.35
C HIS A 175 4.36 4.15 4.28
N VAL A 176 4.24 5.14 3.42
CA VAL A 176 3.30 5.10 2.30
C VAL A 176 3.81 4.22 1.15
N ASN A 177 5.13 4.10 0.99
CA ASN A 177 5.76 3.40 -0.11
C ASN A 177 6.98 2.60 0.36
N TRP A 178 7.30 1.56 -0.40
CA TRP A 178 8.53 0.79 -0.30
C TRP A 178 9.74 1.57 -0.81
N SER A 179 10.94 1.06 -0.56
CA SER A 179 12.21 1.67 -1.04
C SER A 179 12.31 1.74 -2.57
N ASP A 180 11.61 0.87 -3.30
CA ASP A 180 11.52 0.89 -4.76
C ASP A 180 10.44 1.84 -5.31
N GLY A 181 9.73 2.55 -4.41
CA GLY A 181 8.68 3.50 -4.76
C GLY A 181 7.29 2.89 -4.95
N SER A 182 7.14 1.57 -4.92
CA SER A 182 5.82 0.93 -4.96
C SER A 182 5.04 1.22 -3.69
N TRP A 183 3.70 1.15 -3.75
CA TRP A 183 2.84 1.46 -2.60
C TRP A 183 2.96 0.40 -1.49
N ALA A 184 3.15 0.86 -0.26
CA ALA A 184 3.19 0.04 0.95
C ALA A 184 1.80 -0.01 1.62
N PRO A 185 1.54 -0.92 2.58
CA PRO A 185 0.18 -1.15 3.09
C PRO A 185 -0.49 0.12 3.64
N MET A 186 0.26 0.98 4.35
CA MET A 186 -0.30 2.23 4.90
C MET A 186 -0.78 3.23 3.84
N SER A 187 -0.39 3.10 2.56
CA SER A 187 -1.00 3.86 1.46
C SER A 187 -2.51 3.65 1.34
N ASN A 188 -3.02 2.51 1.80
CA ASN A 188 -4.44 2.19 1.77
C ASN A 188 -5.27 3.14 2.66
N LEU A 189 -4.63 3.90 3.56
CA LEU A 189 -5.29 4.99 4.28
C LEU A 189 -5.92 6.04 3.35
N TYR A 190 -5.45 6.20 2.10
CA TYR A 190 -6.10 7.07 1.12
C TYR A 190 -7.54 6.65 0.78
N ASN A 191 -7.88 5.38 0.98
CA ASN A 191 -9.22 4.84 0.70
C ASN A 191 -10.21 5.09 1.86
N THR A 192 -9.74 5.62 2.99
CA THR A 192 -10.59 5.85 4.17
C THR A 192 -11.58 6.99 3.95
N SER A 193 -12.76 6.88 4.53
CA SER A 193 -13.79 7.92 4.53
C SER A 193 -14.49 7.96 5.88
N ALA A 194 -15.09 9.11 6.23
CA ALA A 194 -15.91 9.23 7.44
C ALA A 194 -16.99 8.14 7.50
N GLY A 195 -17.23 7.61 8.70
CA GLY A 195 -18.14 6.51 8.96
C GLY A 195 -17.52 5.12 8.83
N MET A 196 -16.34 4.96 8.22
CA MET A 196 -15.62 3.68 8.20
C MET A 196 -15.15 3.25 9.58
N GLU A 197 -14.97 1.96 9.78
CA GLU A 197 -14.55 1.40 11.06
C GLU A 197 -13.06 1.08 11.04
N VAL A 198 -12.40 1.36 12.17
CA VAL A 198 -11.00 1.03 12.42
C VAL A 198 -10.96 0.11 13.63
N TYR A 199 -10.19 -0.96 13.50
CA TYR A 199 -9.94 -1.93 14.55
C TYR A 199 -8.46 -1.92 14.90
N LEU A 200 -8.14 -1.84 16.18
CA LEU A 200 -6.75 -1.78 16.66
C LEU A 200 -6.59 -2.65 17.90
N THR A 201 -5.70 -3.64 17.83
CA THR A 201 -5.34 -4.50 18.96
C THR A 201 -4.02 -4.05 19.58
N ASP A 202 -3.93 -4.05 20.90
CA ASP A 202 -2.65 -3.90 21.58
C ASP A 202 -1.83 -5.20 21.57
N ARG A 203 -0.62 -5.17 22.13
CA ARG A 203 0.28 -6.35 22.19
C ARG A 203 -0.28 -7.50 23.06
N SER A 204 -1.30 -7.26 23.88
CA SER A 204 -2.02 -8.32 24.61
C SER A 204 -3.19 -8.92 23.83
N GLY A 205 -3.51 -8.36 22.65
CA GLY A 205 -4.68 -8.75 21.85
C GLY A 205 -5.95 -8.01 22.24
N LYS A 206 -5.88 -7.00 23.13
CA LYS A 206 -7.07 -6.24 23.51
C LYS A 206 -7.49 -5.33 22.37
N LEU A 207 -8.67 -5.62 21.83
CA LEU A 207 -9.28 -4.89 20.73
C LEU A 207 -9.88 -3.56 21.18
N THR A 208 -9.70 -2.55 20.34
CA THR A 208 -10.41 -1.28 20.37
C THR A 208 -11.01 -1.02 18.99
N SER A 209 -12.23 -0.47 18.98
CA SER A 209 -12.99 -0.22 17.76
C SER A 209 -13.30 1.27 17.67
N TRP A 210 -13.18 1.83 16.47
CA TRP A 210 -13.24 3.26 16.23
C TRP A 210 -14.02 3.56 14.96
N ARG A 211 -14.61 4.74 14.87
CA ARG A 211 -15.27 5.28 13.68
C ARG A 211 -14.46 6.44 13.14
N VAL A 212 -14.08 6.38 11.87
CA VAL A 212 -13.44 7.50 11.17
C VAL A 212 -14.41 8.69 11.17
N THR A 213 -13.93 9.84 11.62
CA THR A 213 -14.68 11.09 11.64
C THR A 213 -14.16 12.08 10.60
N ASP A 214 -12.86 12.06 10.32
CA ASP A 214 -12.24 12.99 9.38
C ASP A 214 -10.99 12.43 8.69
N ARG A 215 -10.64 13.01 7.54
CA ARG A 215 -9.38 12.77 6.83
C ARG A 215 -8.85 14.10 6.28
N THR A 216 -7.57 14.36 6.49
CA THR A 216 -6.98 15.66 6.15
C THR A 216 -5.58 15.51 5.59
N GLU A 217 -5.28 16.28 4.55
CA GLU A 217 -3.91 16.52 4.11
C GLU A 217 -3.28 17.62 4.97
N ILE A 218 -2.18 17.30 5.63
CA ILE A 218 -1.50 18.21 6.56
C ILE A 218 -0.04 18.34 6.14
N PRO A 219 0.47 19.55 5.86
CA PRO A 219 1.90 19.75 5.63
C PRO A 219 2.72 19.16 6.78
N GLN A 220 3.81 18.45 6.49
CA GLN A 220 4.64 17.82 7.52
C GLN A 220 5.13 18.82 8.58
N SER A 221 5.38 20.07 8.17
CA SER A 221 5.77 21.17 9.05
C SER A 221 4.68 21.62 10.02
N GLU A 222 3.41 21.33 9.74
CA GLU A 222 2.26 21.77 10.54
C GLU A 222 1.62 20.60 11.31
N LEU A 223 2.15 19.38 11.18
CA LEU A 223 1.51 18.20 11.75
C LEU A 223 1.38 18.30 13.27
N ALA A 224 2.44 18.70 13.97
CA ALA A 224 2.45 18.79 15.43
C ALA A 224 1.53 19.91 15.96
N ASP A 225 1.34 20.98 15.19
CA ASP A 225 0.42 22.07 15.54
C ASP A 225 -1.05 21.66 15.38
N ARG A 226 -1.34 20.86 14.34
CA ARG A 226 -2.71 20.44 14.01
C ARG A 226 -3.15 19.18 14.73
N VAL A 227 -2.20 18.32 15.08
CA VAL A 227 -2.42 17.06 15.78
C VAL A 227 -1.57 17.05 17.04
N ALA A 228 -2.23 16.99 18.19
CA ALA A 228 -1.54 16.89 19.48
C ALA A 228 -0.98 15.46 19.68
N LEU A 229 0.11 15.14 18.96
CA LEU A 229 0.63 13.78 18.80
C LEU A 229 0.99 13.09 20.13
N THR A 230 1.36 13.86 21.14
CA THR A 230 1.76 13.37 22.47
C THR A 230 0.77 13.76 23.57
N ASP A 231 -0.42 14.27 23.22
CA ASP A 231 -1.42 14.61 24.22
C ASP A 231 -2.16 13.35 24.68
N THR A 232 -1.87 12.95 25.91
CA THR A 232 -2.49 11.81 26.59
C THR A 232 -3.73 12.19 27.40
N SER A 233 -4.22 13.42 27.25
CA SER A 233 -5.37 13.98 27.96
C SER A 233 -6.49 14.39 26.99
N GLY A 234 -7.65 14.76 27.53
CA GLY A 234 -8.79 15.20 26.70
C GLY A 234 -9.54 14.05 26.01
N PRO A 235 -10.33 14.35 24.98
CA PRO A 235 -11.16 13.37 24.29
C PRO A 235 -10.34 12.19 23.77
N ARG A 236 -10.87 10.98 23.92
CA ARG A 236 -10.24 9.77 23.38
C ARG A 236 -10.33 9.79 21.86
N ARG A 237 -9.18 9.78 21.18
CA ARG A 237 -9.07 9.81 19.72
C ARG A 237 -8.02 8.84 19.22
N LEU A 238 -8.17 8.40 17.98
CA LEU A 238 -7.16 7.68 17.21
C LEU A 238 -6.80 8.52 15.99
N VAL A 239 -5.50 8.71 15.75
CA VAL A 239 -4.99 9.35 14.54
C VAL A 239 -4.05 8.39 13.82
N LEU A 240 -4.39 8.06 12.57
CA LEU A 240 -3.57 7.25 11.68
C LEU A 240 -2.87 8.16 10.67
N ILE A 241 -1.57 7.98 10.47
CA ILE A 241 -0.76 8.89 9.66
C ILE A 241 0.09 8.12 8.65
N THR A 242 0.09 8.58 7.42
CA THR A 242 1.09 8.18 6.40
C THR A 242 1.52 9.39 5.59
N CYS A 243 2.64 9.29 4.88
CA CYS A 243 3.07 10.36 3.98
C CYS A 243 2.12 10.47 2.79
N LYS A 244 1.89 11.69 2.30
CA LYS A 244 1.14 11.96 1.07
C LYS A 244 2.10 12.18 -0.09
N GLY A 245 2.01 11.31 -1.11
CA GLY A 245 2.78 11.46 -2.34
C GLY A 245 2.17 12.52 -3.26
N ARG A 246 2.99 13.48 -3.68
CA ARG A 246 2.66 14.50 -4.68
C ARG A 246 3.55 14.34 -5.90
N GLN A 247 2.93 14.19 -7.07
CA GLN A 247 3.67 14.15 -8.33
C GLN A 247 4.06 15.56 -8.75
N ASN A 248 5.34 15.75 -9.08
CA ASN A 248 5.87 16.99 -9.61
C ASN A 248 5.79 17.01 -11.14
N ALA A 249 5.95 18.20 -11.73
CA ALA A 249 5.87 18.39 -13.18
C ALA A 249 6.92 17.60 -13.97
N ASP A 250 8.05 17.26 -13.34
CA ASP A 250 9.13 16.44 -13.92
C ASP A 250 8.87 14.92 -13.79
N GLY A 251 7.73 14.53 -13.21
CA GLY A 251 7.35 13.14 -12.98
C GLY A 251 7.89 12.54 -11.68
N SER A 252 8.72 13.24 -10.93
CA SER A 252 9.17 12.80 -9.59
C SER A 252 8.03 12.84 -8.58
N ILE A 253 8.15 12.07 -7.49
CA ILE A 253 7.19 12.12 -6.36
C ILE A 253 7.91 12.71 -5.15
N THR A 254 7.29 13.72 -4.53
CA THR A 254 7.71 14.27 -3.23
C THR A 254 6.69 13.93 -2.15
N PHE A 255 7.17 13.90 -0.91
CA PHE A 255 6.37 13.58 0.27
C PHE A 255 6.49 14.71 1.28
N THR A 256 5.83 15.83 0.99
CA THR A 256 5.87 17.05 1.83
C THR A 256 4.69 17.14 2.79
N ASP A 257 3.66 16.35 2.55
CA ASP A 257 2.41 16.36 3.27
C ASP A 257 2.19 15.00 3.92
N ASN A 258 1.33 14.96 4.94
CA ASN A 258 0.83 13.76 5.57
C ASN A 258 -0.65 13.61 5.25
N TRP A 259 -1.09 12.38 5.07
CA TRP A 259 -2.49 12.01 5.09
C TRP A 259 -2.83 11.51 6.49
N ALA A 260 -3.61 12.31 7.22
CA ALA A 260 -4.04 12.01 8.58
C ALA A 260 -5.50 11.58 8.57
N VAL A 261 -5.81 10.48 9.25
CA VAL A 261 -7.17 9.97 9.44
C VAL A 261 -7.47 10.02 10.93
N THR A 262 -8.52 10.74 11.31
CA THR A 262 -8.98 10.84 12.70
C THR A 262 -10.19 9.96 12.91
N ALA A 263 -10.20 9.23 14.02
CA ALA A 263 -11.29 8.36 14.43
C ALA A 263 -11.61 8.54 15.92
N GLU A 264 -12.87 8.31 16.26
CA GLU A 264 -13.39 8.36 17.63
C GLU A 264 -13.89 6.96 18.06
N PRO A 265 -13.92 6.65 19.37
CA PRO A 265 -14.36 5.34 19.86
C PRO A 265 -15.78 4.99 19.41
N LEU A 266 -16.01 3.70 19.12
CA LEU A 266 -17.34 3.10 18.92
C LEU A 266 -18.04 2.75 20.24
#